data_AF-A0A951A3X9-F1
#
_entry.id   AF-A0A951A3X9-F1
#
_cell.length_a   1.000
_cell.length_b   1.000
_cell.length_c   1.000
_cell.angle_alpha   90.00
_cell.angle_beta   90.00
_cell.angle_gamma   90.00
#
_symmetry.space_group_name_H-M   'P 1'
#
loop_
_entity.id
_entity.type
_entity.pdbx_description
1 polymer ?
#
loop_
_entity_poly.entity_id
_entity_poly.type
_entity_poly.pdbx_seq_one_letter_code
_entity_poly.pdbx_strand_id
1 'polypeptide(L)'
;VGAEVKYRAVNACIAPIASLDGRRLITIEHLKAGGSLHPVQQAMVDQHGSQCGFCTPGIVMSLFALWLAEDEASEERIEDTLAGNLCRCTGYQPIIAAGRQMFEKGVTAKEAWIARAAAMAERLGRLQDDRRLEIIKGSRRFIAPAALDDFAKVYANHPDATILAGATDVGLWITKEMRVLDTLIHPGRIAALEAVVEKEEAMVFGAMTSLVDAEKALSRMHPHLAELLRRFGGEQIRNAGTLGGNIANGSPIGDLPPALIALGATVTLRCQDERRELPLEKFFIAYKRQDRRPGEFVESVRVPKLGGASLFHASKVSKRFDEDISAVCGVFRLERDAKDRINEVCLAYGGMAATPKRALHAEATLIGQEWSEAAAERAAVALEHDFEPLDDWRASARYRMRCAQNLLRRFAIETCAPDTATRIAGPLARPHLSGGSARAAPSRGL
;
A
#
# COMPACT_ATOMS: atom_id res chain seq x y z
N VAL A 1 8.95 -0.97 18.31
CA VAL A 1 10.09 -0.76 17.40
C VAL A 1 11.09 0.08 18.17
N GLY A 2 12.18 -0.51 18.65
CA GLY A 2 12.93 0.08 19.77
C GLY A 2 12.06 0.18 21.03
N ALA A 3 12.17 1.28 21.78
CA ALA A 3 11.45 1.51 23.04
C ALA A 3 9.97 1.92 22.90
N GLU A 4 9.46 2.11 21.67
CA GLU A 4 8.11 2.65 21.43
C GLU A 4 7.11 1.58 20.96
N VAL A 5 5.88 1.66 21.48
CA VAL A 5 4.73 0.83 21.07
C VAL A 5 4.00 1.52 19.91
N LYS A 6 4.00 0.89 18.74
CA LYS A 6 3.20 1.34 17.58
C LYS A 6 1.84 0.66 17.59
N TYR A 7 0.77 1.45 17.50
CA TYR A 7 -0.60 0.96 17.36
C TYR A 7 -1.03 1.03 15.90
N ARG A 8 -1.58 -0.07 15.37
CA ARG A 8 -2.06 -0.17 13.99
C ARG A 8 -3.37 -0.92 13.98
N ALA A 9 -4.39 -0.37 13.30
CA ALA A 9 -5.61 -1.11 13.02
C ALA A 9 -5.32 -2.19 11.97
N VAL A 10 -5.85 -3.40 12.17
CA VAL A 10 -5.69 -4.54 11.26
C VAL A 10 -6.99 -5.32 11.15
N ASN A 11 -7.19 -6.03 10.03
CA ASN A 11 -8.35 -6.88 9.81
C ASN A 11 -8.18 -8.24 10.49
N ALA A 12 -8.88 -8.46 11.61
CA ALA A 12 -8.77 -9.70 12.39
C ALA A 12 -9.17 -10.97 11.60
N CYS A 13 -10.05 -10.85 10.61
CA CYS A 13 -10.55 -11.98 9.82
C CYS A 13 -9.47 -12.67 8.97
N ILE A 14 -8.35 -12.00 8.70
CA ILE A 14 -7.25 -12.51 7.87
C ILE A 14 -5.91 -12.51 8.62
N ALA A 15 -5.92 -12.34 9.94
CA ALA A 15 -4.71 -12.33 10.78
C ALA A 15 -4.62 -13.64 11.58
N PRO A 16 -3.81 -14.63 11.16
CA PRO A 16 -3.62 -15.85 11.93
C PRO A 16 -3.09 -15.55 13.32
N ILE A 17 -3.64 -16.18 14.36
CA ILE A 17 -3.27 -15.91 15.75
C ILE A 17 -1.76 -16.09 15.99
N ALA A 18 -1.14 -17.07 15.31
CA ALA A 18 0.29 -17.32 15.42
C ALA A 18 1.17 -16.15 14.91
N SER A 19 0.69 -15.30 13.99
CA SER A 19 1.43 -14.10 13.55
C SER A 19 1.30 -12.92 14.52
N LEU A 20 0.55 -13.08 15.62
CA LEU A 20 0.41 -12.07 16.68
C LEU A 20 1.35 -12.34 17.87
N ASP A 21 2.24 -13.33 17.77
CA ASP A 21 3.27 -13.56 18.77
C ASP A 21 4.09 -12.29 19.04
N GLY A 22 4.34 -12.00 20.32
CA GLY A 22 5.02 -10.78 20.75
C GLY A 22 4.23 -9.47 20.53
N ARG A 23 2.92 -9.52 20.26
CA ARG A 23 2.06 -8.33 20.04
C ARG A 23 0.94 -8.20 21.07
N ARG A 24 0.42 -6.99 21.24
CA ARG A 24 -0.80 -6.70 22.01
C ARG A 24 -2.01 -6.58 21.08
N LEU A 25 -3.02 -7.41 21.28
CA LEU A 25 -4.32 -7.28 20.64
C LEU A 25 -5.24 -6.41 21.49
N ILE A 26 -5.91 -5.44 20.86
CA ILE A 26 -6.91 -4.57 21.48
C ILE A 26 -8.18 -4.66 20.64
N THR A 27 -9.31 -4.89 21.30
CA THR A 27 -10.65 -4.94 20.70
C THR A 27 -11.54 -3.85 21.29
N ILE A 28 -12.74 -3.66 20.75
CA ILE A 28 -13.66 -2.59 21.17
C ILE A 28 -14.00 -2.66 22.67
N GLU A 29 -14.08 -3.85 23.23
CA GLU A 29 -14.42 -4.09 24.63
C GLU A 29 -13.35 -3.55 25.59
N HIS A 30 -12.10 -3.40 25.12
CA HIS A 30 -11.00 -2.86 25.91
C HIS A 30 -11.05 -1.35 26.09
N LEU A 31 -11.84 -0.64 25.30
CA LEU A 31 -11.86 0.84 25.31
C LEU A 31 -12.63 1.41 26.50
N LYS A 32 -13.65 0.68 27.00
CA LYS A 32 -14.45 1.11 28.14
C LYS A 32 -13.63 0.96 29.44
N ALA A 33 -13.54 2.02 30.24
CA ALA A 33 -12.81 2.02 31.51
C ALA A 33 -13.64 2.65 32.63
N GLY A 34 -13.70 2.01 33.80
CA GLY A 34 -14.40 2.56 34.98
C GLY A 34 -15.91 2.80 34.77
N GLY A 35 -16.54 2.08 33.84
CA GLY A 35 -17.96 2.27 33.50
C GLY A 35 -18.22 3.31 32.41
N SER A 36 -17.24 4.14 32.05
CA SER A 36 -17.36 5.20 31.06
C SER A 36 -16.89 4.77 29.66
N LEU A 37 -17.60 5.24 28.63
CA LEU A 37 -17.21 5.05 27.24
C LEU A 37 -15.92 5.82 26.92
N HIS A 38 -15.12 5.26 26.03
CA HIS A 38 -13.97 5.96 25.46
C HIS A 38 -14.44 7.18 24.63
N PRO A 39 -13.67 8.28 24.53
CA PRO A 39 -14.05 9.46 23.73
C PRO A 39 -14.52 9.12 22.31
N VAL A 40 -13.85 8.19 21.62
CA VAL A 40 -14.25 7.69 20.29
C VAL A 40 -15.63 7.01 20.31
N GLN A 41 -15.90 6.17 21.33
CA GLN A 41 -17.21 5.52 21.48
C GLN A 41 -18.30 6.54 21.81
N GLN A 42 -18.00 7.51 22.69
CA GLN A 42 -18.94 8.55 23.07
C GLN A 42 -19.28 9.45 21.87
N ALA A 43 -18.29 9.84 21.07
CA ALA A 43 -18.51 10.65 19.87
C ALA A 43 -19.44 9.95 18.86
N MET A 44 -19.30 8.63 18.69
CA MET A 44 -20.21 7.84 17.85
C MET A 44 -21.66 7.86 18.36
N VAL A 45 -21.87 7.91 19.67
CA VAL A 45 -23.21 8.05 20.28
C VAL A 45 -23.74 9.47 20.08
N ASP A 46 -22.94 10.47 20.45
CA ASP A 46 -23.30 11.89 20.43
C ASP A 46 -23.65 12.39 19.01
N GLN A 47 -22.96 11.89 17.99
CA GLN A 47 -23.16 12.29 16.58
C GLN A 47 -24.10 11.37 15.80
N HIS A 48 -24.78 10.42 16.46
CA HIS A 48 -25.63 9.43 15.80
C HIS A 48 -24.90 8.60 14.72
N GLY A 49 -23.61 8.31 14.96
CA GLY A 49 -22.73 7.56 14.06
C GLY A 49 -23.05 6.06 13.96
N SER A 50 -24.08 5.57 14.64
CA SER A 50 -24.48 4.16 14.65
C SER A 50 -25.99 4.01 14.51
N GLN A 51 -26.42 3.20 13.53
CA GLN A 51 -27.82 2.78 13.37
C GLN A 51 -27.98 1.29 13.70
N CYS A 52 -27.73 0.39 12.75
CA CYS A 52 -27.84 -1.07 12.98
C CYS A 52 -26.76 -1.62 13.92
N GLY A 53 -25.67 -0.88 14.15
CA GLY A 53 -24.59 -1.24 15.09
C GLY A 53 -23.54 -2.22 14.55
N PHE A 54 -23.79 -2.92 13.44
CA PHE A 54 -22.92 -4.02 13.01
C PHE A 54 -21.51 -3.58 12.58
N CYS A 55 -21.40 -2.49 11.81
CA CYS A 55 -20.11 -1.94 11.39
C CYS A 55 -19.42 -1.12 12.49
N THR A 56 -20.15 -0.73 13.53
CA THR A 56 -19.70 0.23 14.55
C THR A 56 -18.41 -0.21 15.24
N PRO A 57 -18.21 -1.49 15.61
CA PRO A 57 -16.94 -1.94 16.20
C PRO A 57 -15.71 -1.69 15.34
N GLY A 58 -15.75 -2.03 14.05
CA GLY A 58 -14.60 -1.84 13.15
C GLY A 58 -14.28 -0.37 12.92
N ILE A 59 -15.31 0.47 12.81
CA ILE A 59 -15.20 1.91 12.64
C ILE A 59 -14.58 2.56 13.88
N VAL A 60 -15.09 2.22 15.07
CA VAL A 60 -14.54 2.70 16.35
C VAL A 60 -13.07 2.30 16.50
N MET A 61 -12.69 1.07 16.16
CA MET A 61 -11.29 0.64 16.28
C MET A 61 -10.36 1.34 15.29
N SER A 62 -10.86 1.74 14.11
CA SER A 62 -10.08 2.48 13.11
C SER A 62 -9.88 3.93 13.56
N LEU A 63 -10.95 4.59 14.02
CA LEU A 63 -10.89 5.93 14.62
C LEU A 63 -10.04 5.95 15.90
N PHE A 64 -10.08 4.89 16.71
CA PHE A 64 -9.24 4.77 17.89
C PHE A 64 -7.76 4.69 17.54
N ALA A 65 -7.38 3.94 16.50
CA ALA A 65 -6.00 3.92 16.02
C ALA A 65 -5.54 5.30 15.54
N LEU A 66 -6.38 6.04 14.82
CA LEU A 66 -6.12 7.43 14.41
C LEU A 66 -5.96 8.35 15.63
N TRP A 67 -6.87 8.28 16.60
CA TRP A 67 -6.83 9.07 17.82
C TRP A 67 -5.56 8.84 18.66
N LEU A 68 -5.00 7.62 18.63
CA LEU A 68 -3.71 7.35 19.27
C LEU A 68 -2.55 7.96 18.50
N ALA A 69 -2.61 7.95 17.18
CA ALA A 69 -1.53 8.40 16.30
C ALA A 69 -1.43 9.92 16.20
N GLU A 70 -2.56 10.64 16.29
CA GLU A 70 -2.66 12.08 15.99
C GLU A 70 -3.41 12.82 17.12
N ASP A 71 -3.09 14.10 17.35
CA ASP A 71 -3.79 14.93 18.35
C ASP A 71 -5.01 15.65 17.78
N GLU A 72 -5.03 15.82 16.46
CA GLU A 72 -6.12 16.33 15.65
C GLU A 72 -6.01 15.71 14.26
N ALA A 73 -7.11 15.63 13.51
CA ALA A 73 -7.10 15.14 12.13
C ALA A 73 -8.02 15.98 11.25
N SER A 74 -7.59 16.20 10.01
CA SER A 74 -8.46 16.79 8.99
C SER A 74 -9.58 15.82 8.60
N GLU A 75 -10.64 16.33 7.97
CA GLU A 75 -11.71 15.47 7.43
C GLU A 75 -11.17 14.46 6.42
N GLU A 76 -10.30 14.89 5.52
CA GLU A 76 -9.66 14.02 4.53
C GLU A 76 -8.87 12.87 5.20
N ARG A 77 -8.17 13.15 6.31
CA ARG A 77 -7.46 12.12 7.07
C ARG A 77 -8.42 11.13 7.75
N ILE A 78 -9.55 11.63 8.26
CA ILE A 78 -10.62 10.79 8.84
C ILE A 78 -11.23 9.91 7.75
N GLU A 79 -11.52 10.46 6.57
CA GLU A 79 -12.03 9.72 5.41
C GLU A 79 -11.05 8.63 4.97
N ASP A 80 -9.74 8.95 4.85
CA ASP A 80 -8.70 7.98 4.51
C ASP A 80 -8.61 6.84 5.54
N THR A 81 -8.72 7.17 6.83
CA THR A 81 -8.72 6.19 7.92
C THR A 81 -9.93 5.25 7.82
N LEU A 82 -11.08 5.81 7.47
CA LEU A 82 -12.36 5.11 7.35
C LEU A 82 -12.57 4.47 5.98
N ALA A 83 -11.70 4.72 5.00
CA ALA A 83 -11.83 4.17 3.66
C ALA A 83 -11.98 2.65 3.71
N GLY A 84 -11.29 2.01 4.67
CA GLY A 84 -11.32 0.58 4.98
C GLY A 84 -12.61 0.01 5.60
N ASN A 85 -13.61 0.85 5.89
CA ASN A 85 -14.77 0.49 6.70
C ASN A 85 -16.08 0.76 5.97
N LEU A 86 -16.90 -0.28 5.83
CA LEU A 86 -18.17 -0.16 5.13
C LEU A 86 -19.35 -0.03 6.09
N CYS A 87 -20.13 1.04 5.90
CA CYS A 87 -21.42 1.25 6.53
C CYS A 87 -22.51 1.38 5.47
N ARG A 88 -23.63 0.66 5.66
CA ARG A 88 -24.77 0.70 4.72
C ARG A 88 -25.93 1.56 5.21
N CYS A 89 -25.93 1.95 6.48
CA CYS A 89 -27.09 2.57 7.12
C CYS A 89 -26.94 4.10 7.28
N THR A 90 -25.77 4.57 7.71
CA THR A 90 -25.62 5.97 8.19
C THR A 90 -25.31 6.99 7.10
N GLY A 91 -24.86 6.57 5.92
CA GLY A 91 -24.37 7.49 4.89
C GLY A 91 -23.05 8.21 5.26
N TYR A 92 -22.31 7.72 6.25
CA TYR A 92 -20.98 8.20 6.71
C TYR A 92 -20.90 9.59 7.34
N GLN A 93 -21.69 10.58 6.94
CA GLN A 93 -21.61 11.94 7.49
C GLN A 93 -21.61 12.01 9.04
N PRO A 94 -22.50 11.32 9.78
CA PRO A 94 -22.46 11.34 11.25
C PRO A 94 -21.21 10.63 11.83
N ILE A 95 -20.62 9.69 11.10
CA ILE A 95 -19.39 8.99 11.50
C ILE A 95 -18.17 9.92 11.34
N ILE A 96 -18.14 10.68 10.25
CA ILE A 96 -17.10 11.69 10.01
C ILE A 96 -17.19 12.78 11.08
N ALA A 97 -18.40 13.23 11.42
CA ALA A 97 -18.62 14.16 12.53
C ALA A 97 -18.11 13.59 13.88
N ALA A 98 -18.34 12.31 14.16
CA ALA A 98 -17.78 11.64 15.34
C ALA A 98 -16.25 11.61 15.32
N GLY A 99 -15.64 11.35 14.16
CA GLY A 99 -14.19 11.38 13.97
C GLY A 99 -13.58 12.77 14.23
N ARG A 100 -14.30 13.85 13.96
CA ARG A 100 -13.90 15.22 14.34
C ARG A 100 -14.05 15.45 15.84
N GLN A 101 -15.22 15.11 16.41
CA GLN A 101 -15.54 15.35 17.81
C GLN A 101 -14.66 14.56 18.80
N MET A 102 -14.17 13.36 18.43
CA MET A 102 -13.42 12.50 19.36
C MET A 102 -12.13 13.15 19.92
N PHE A 103 -11.59 14.17 19.24
CA PHE A 103 -10.40 14.92 19.69
C PHE A 103 -10.72 15.98 20.75
N GLU A 104 -11.95 16.52 20.78
CA GLU A 104 -12.35 17.62 21.69
C GLU A 104 -12.36 17.20 23.17
N LYS A 105 -12.57 15.91 23.47
CA LYS A 105 -12.76 15.38 24.83
C LYS A 105 -11.55 14.55 25.33
N GLY A 106 -10.38 14.65 24.66
CA GLY A 106 -9.38 13.58 24.64
C GLY A 106 -8.07 13.74 25.43
N VAL A 107 -7.66 14.96 25.83
CA VAL A 107 -6.28 15.19 26.33
C VAL A 107 -5.94 14.29 27.53
N THR A 108 -6.75 14.33 28.60
CA THR A 108 -6.50 13.52 29.81
C THR A 108 -6.65 12.02 29.58
N ALA A 109 -7.55 11.60 28.68
CA ALA A 109 -7.73 10.18 28.34
C ALA A 109 -6.52 9.65 27.55
N LYS A 110 -5.95 10.47 26.65
CA LYS A 110 -4.77 10.12 25.84
C LYS A 110 -3.53 10.02 26.71
N GLU A 111 -3.32 10.98 27.61
CA GLU A 111 -2.25 10.93 28.61
C GLU A 111 -2.29 9.66 29.45
N ALA A 112 -3.47 9.29 29.96
CA ALA A 112 -3.65 8.06 30.73
C ALA A 112 -3.37 6.79 29.91
N TRP A 113 -3.56 6.83 28.59
CA TRP A 113 -3.24 5.71 27.70
C TRP A 113 -1.75 5.63 27.38
N ILE A 114 -1.13 6.78 27.09
CA ILE A 114 0.31 6.91 26.87
C ILE A 114 1.09 6.48 28.13
N ALA A 115 0.66 6.86 29.33
CA ALA A 115 1.28 6.44 30.57
C ALA A 115 1.33 4.91 30.73
N ARG A 116 0.29 4.20 30.24
CA ARG A 116 0.25 2.73 30.21
C ARG A 116 1.09 2.12 29.08
N ALA A 117 1.41 2.90 28.04
CA ALA A 117 2.18 2.43 26.89
C ALA A 117 3.63 2.11 27.29
N ALA A 118 4.25 2.83 28.22
CA ALA A 118 5.60 2.55 28.69
C ALA A 118 5.72 1.16 29.36
N ALA A 119 4.83 0.86 30.31
CA ALA A 119 4.77 -0.46 30.93
C ALA A 119 4.45 -1.58 29.91
N MET A 120 3.64 -1.26 28.89
CA MET A 120 3.39 -2.20 27.80
C MET A 120 4.62 -2.42 26.92
N ALA A 121 5.38 -1.36 26.61
CA ALA A 121 6.62 -1.43 25.85
C ALA A 121 7.61 -2.38 26.53
N GLU A 122 7.77 -2.24 27.84
CA GLU A 122 8.64 -3.11 28.63
C GLU A 122 8.18 -4.58 28.57
N ARG A 123 6.88 -4.83 28.76
CA ARG A 123 6.31 -6.19 28.68
C ARG A 123 6.52 -6.82 27.30
N LEU A 124 6.24 -6.08 26.23
CA LEU A 124 6.44 -6.56 24.86
C LEU A 124 7.93 -6.76 24.57
N GLY A 125 8.80 -5.87 25.06
CA GLY A 125 10.25 -5.99 24.93
C GLY A 125 10.79 -7.29 25.53
N ARG A 126 10.26 -7.74 26.67
CA ARG A 126 10.63 -9.03 27.28
C ARG A 126 10.18 -10.25 26.46
N LEU A 127 9.22 -10.09 25.54
CA LEU A 127 8.77 -11.16 24.64
C LEU A 127 9.55 -11.15 23.32
N GLN A 128 10.32 -10.10 23.03
CA GLN A 128 11.21 -10.02 21.88
C GLN A 128 12.51 -10.76 22.23
N ASP A 129 12.68 -11.94 21.67
CA ASP A 129 13.91 -12.73 21.80
C ASP A 129 14.41 -13.19 20.41
N ASP A 130 15.65 -13.69 20.36
CA ASP A 130 16.28 -14.13 19.11
C ASP A 130 15.98 -15.60 18.78
N ARG A 131 14.95 -16.18 19.40
CA ARG A 131 14.61 -17.59 19.21
C ARG A 131 13.63 -17.77 18.06
N ARG A 132 13.83 -18.85 17.30
CA ARG A 132 12.83 -19.35 16.35
C ARG A 132 11.62 -19.89 17.11
N LEU A 133 10.44 -19.42 16.75
CA LEU A 133 9.18 -20.00 17.22
C LEU A 133 8.74 -21.11 16.27
N GLU A 134 8.39 -22.26 16.83
CA GLU A 134 7.77 -23.37 16.08
C GLU A 134 6.50 -23.85 16.78
N ILE A 135 5.40 -23.89 16.03
CA ILE A 135 4.14 -24.48 16.48
C ILE A 135 3.84 -25.68 15.58
N ILE A 136 3.78 -26.86 16.17
CA ILE A 136 3.58 -28.13 15.45
C ILE A 136 2.28 -28.78 15.93
N LYS A 137 1.41 -29.15 14.99
CA LYS A 137 0.20 -29.93 15.26
C LYS A 137 0.02 -31.00 14.19
N GLY A 138 0.35 -32.25 14.52
CA GLY A 138 0.39 -33.34 13.55
C GLY A 138 1.43 -33.06 12.47
N SER A 139 1.03 -33.10 11.20
CA SER A 139 1.90 -32.75 10.06
C SER A 139 2.07 -31.25 9.83
N ARG A 140 1.24 -30.40 10.45
CA ARG A 140 1.21 -28.96 10.20
C ARG A 140 2.21 -28.20 11.06
N ARG A 141 2.83 -27.18 10.47
CA ARG A 141 3.91 -26.40 11.08
C ARG A 141 3.72 -24.91 10.81
N PHE A 142 3.90 -24.12 11.85
CA PHE A 142 4.14 -22.67 11.74
C PHE A 142 5.53 -22.39 12.29
N ILE A 143 6.38 -21.79 11.47
CA ILE A 143 7.78 -21.52 11.80
C ILE A 143 8.01 -20.01 11.68
N ALA A 144 8.46 -19.35 12.74
CA ALA A 144 8.80 -17.93 12.72
C ALA A 144 10.27 -17.72 13.16
N PRO A 145 11.22 -17.69 12.21
CA PRO A 145 12.61 -17.35 12.47
C PRO A 145 12.76 -15.93 13.01
N ALA A 146 13.67 -15.72 13.97
CA ALA A 146 14.02 -14.39 14.47
C ALA A 146 15.20 -13.74 13.73
N ALA A 147 16.01 -14.55 13.03
CA ALA A 147 17.17 -14.09 12.29
C ALA A 147 17.03 -14.37 10.78
N LEU A 148 17.58 -13.47 9.97
CA LEU A 148 17.50 -13.56 8.51
C LEU A 148 18.20 -14.80 7.94
N ASP A 149 19.35 -15.19 8.50
CA ASP A 149 20.10 -16.36 8.06
C ASP A 149 19.38 -17.66 8.44
N ASP A 150 18.73 -17.71 9.62
CA ASP A 150 17.87 -18.84 10.00
C ASP A 150 16.67 -18.94 9.05
N PHE A 151 16.05 -17.81 8.67
CA PHE A 151 14.98 -17.82 7.67
C PHE A 151 15.40 -18.38 6.33
N ALA A 152 16.56 -17.95 5.81
CA ALA A 152 17.08 -18.46 4.55
C ALA A 152 17.35 -19.97 4.59
N LYS A 153 17.89 -20.49 5.70
CA LYS A 153 18.12 -21.93 5.91
C LYS A 153 16.82 -22.71 6.05
N VAL A 154 15.88 -22.22 6.85
CA VAL A 154 14.55 -22.83 7.04
C VAL A 154 13.81 -22.92 5.72
N TYR A 155 13.79 -21.84 4.92
CA TYR A 155 13.05 -21.86 3.66
C TYR A 155 13.72 -22.75 2.61
N ALA A 156 15.05 -22.81 2.57
CA ALA A 156 15.75 -23.76 1.69
C ALA A 156 15.48 -25.23 2.06
N ASN A 157 15.29 -25.54 3.35
CA ASN A 157 14.92 -26.88 3.82
C ASN A 157 13.43 -27.20 3.64
N HIS A 158 12.59 -26.19 3.45
CA HIS A 158 11.15 -26.31 3.23
C HIS A 158 10.71 -25.48 2.02
N PRO A 159 11.20 -25.77 0.79
CA PRO A 159 10.96 -24.93 -0.38
C PRO A 159 9.48 -24.84 -0.77
N ASP A 160 8.68 -25.84 -0.40
CA ASP A 160 7.23 -25.89 -0.62
C ASP A 160 6.41 -25.14 0.45
N ALA A 161 7.07 -24.64 1.50
CA ALA A 161 6.39 -23.88 2.54
C ALA A 161 5.85 -22.56 2.00
N THR A 162 4.69 -22.15 2.50
CA THR A 162 4.12 -20.85 2.17
C THR A 162 4.72 -19.79 3.10
N ILE A 163 5.37 -18.77 2.53
CA ILE A 163 5.80 -17.60 3.29
C ILE A 163 4.56 -16.76 3.62
N LEU A 164 4.31 -16.53 4.90
CA LEU A 164 3.19 -15.74 5.41
C LEU A 164 3.72 -14.42 5.97
N ALA A 165 3.68 -13.35 5.18
CA ALA A 165 3.99 -11.99 5.63
C ALA A 165 2.76 -11.35 6.31
N GLY A 166 2.20 -10.29 5.72
CA GLY A 166 1.02 -9.58 6.23
C GLY A 166 -0.32 -10.31 6.14
N ALA A 167 -0.35 -11.52 5.56
CA ALA A 167 -1.55 -12.33 5.33
C ALA A 167 -2.67 -11.71 4.48
N THR A 168 -2.47 -10.53 3.87
CA THR A 168 -3.49 -9.82 3.08
C THR A 168 -3.83 -10.46 1.73
N ASP A 169 -3.02 -11.42 1.27
CA ASP A 169 -3.31 -12.27 0.10
C ASP A 169 -3.48 -13.73 0.53
N VAL A 170 -2.46 -14.31 1.20
CA VAL A 170 -2.47 -15.69 1.70
C VAL A 170 -3.65 -15.97 2.65
N GLY A 171 -4.09 -14.98 3.43
CA GLY A 171 -5.26 -15.11 4.29
C GLY A 171 -6.56 -15.37 3.51
N LEU A 172 -6.65 -14.92 2.26
CA LEU A 172 -7.79 -15.23 1.37
C LEU A 172 -7.73 -16.67 0.85
N TRP A 173 -6.54 -17.25 0.67
CA TRP A 173 -6.41 -18.66 0.33
C TRP A 173 -7.02 -19.54 1.43
N ILE A 174 -6.86 -19.13 2.69
CA ILE A 174 -7.44 -19.83 3.84
C ILE A 174 -8.94 -19.53 3.97
N THR A 175 -9.34 -18.25 3.94
CA THR A 175 -10.69 -17.83 4.33
C THR A 175 -11.71 -17.83 3.19
N LYS A 176 -11.26 -17.79 1.94
CA LYS A 176 -12.10 -17.79 0.74
C LYS A 176 -11.90 -19.02 -0.13
N GLU A 177 -10.65 -19.44 -0.34
CA GLU A 177 -10.37 -20.65 -1.11
C GLU A 177 -10.41 -21.94 -0.26
N MET A 178 -10.55 -21.81 1.06
CA MET A 178 -10.61 -22.92 2.02
C MET A 178 -9.38 -23.86 1.93
N ARG A 179 -8.24 -23.32 1.51
CA ARG A 179 -6.98 -24.06 1.38
C ARG A 179 -6.41 -24.37 2.76
N VAL A 180 -5.94 -25.59 2.90
CA VAL A 180 -5.11 -26.01 4.03
C VAL A 180 -3.65 -25.78 3.65
N LEU A 181 -2.94 -25.02 4.48
CA LEU A 181 -1.51 -24.76 4.30
C LEU A 181 -0.75 -25.57 5.35
N ASP A 182 0.04 -26.55 4.91
CA ASP A 182 0.70 -27.49 5.83
C ASP A 182 1.89 -26.87 6.57
N THR A 183 2.76 -26.16 5.84
CA THR A 183 3.90 -25.46 6.43
C THR A 183 3.83 -23.98 6.09
N LEU A 184 3.79 -23.15 7.13
CA LEU A 184 3.85 -21.70 7.05
C LEU A 184 5.17 -21.20 7.65
N ILE A 185 5.86 -20.32 6.95
CA ILE A 185 7.03 -19.61 7.47
C ILE A 185 6.71 -18.13 7.59
N HIS A 186 6.79 -17.59 8.80
CA HIS A 186 6.45 -16.20 9.10
C HIS A 186 7.71 -15.37 9.44
N PRO A 187 8.16 -14.48 8.54
CA PRO A 187 9.36 -13.66 8.77
C PRO A 187 9.12 -12.43 9.66
N GLY A 188 7.96 -12.30 10.33
CA GLY A 188 7.58 -11.09 11.08
C GLY A 188 8.32 -10.86 12.41
N ARG A 189 9.27 -11.74 12.77
CA ARG A 189 10.21 -11.55 13.89
C ARG A 189 11.57 -10.99 13.44
N ILE A 190 11.79 -10.81 12.14
CA ILE A 190 13.09 -10.43 11.56
C ILE A 190 13.11 -8.92 11.32
N ALA A 191 13.59 -8.15 12.31
CA ALA A 191 13.62 -6.69 12.23
C ALA A 191 14.39 -6.15 11.01
N ALA A 192 15.45 -6.85 10.58
CA ALA A 192 16.23 -6.47 9.39
C ALA A 192 15.41 -6.45 8.09
N LEU A 193 14.32 -7.23 8.00
CA LEU A 193 13.43 -7.22 6.83
C LEU A 193 12.39 -6.10 6.87
N GLU A 194 12.22 -5.39 7.99
CA GLU A 194 11.26 -4.28 8.09
C GLU A 194 11.90 -2.93 7.68
N ALA A 195 13.22 -2.87 7.64
CA ALA A 195 13.99 -1.64 7.50
C ALA A 195 13.71 -0.91 6.17
N VAL A 196 13.63 0.42 6.28
CA VAL A 196 13.69 1.35 5.15
C VAL A 196 14.97 2.16 5.30
N VAL A 197 15.92 1.94 4.41
CA VAL A 197 17.24 2.57 4.45
C VAL A 197 17.35 3.56 3.31
N GLU A 198 17.47 4.84 3.64
CA GLU A 198 17.76 5.88 2.67
C GLU A 198 19.28 5.92 2.42
N LYS A 199 19.67 5.71 1.16
CA LYS A 199 21.04 5.89 0.67
C LYS A 199 21.10 7.18 -0.17
N GLU A 200 22.30 7.54 -0.63
CA GLU A 200 22.52 8.72 -1.47
C GLU A 200 21.63 8.70 -2.72
N GLU A 201 21.73 7.64 -3.53
CA GLU A 201 21.07 7.52 -4.85
C GLU A 201 19.77 6.67 -4.85
N ALA A 202 19.41 6.06 -3.72
CA ALA A 202 18.27 5.13 -3.67
C ALA A 202 17.70 4.97 -2.26
N MET A 203 16.46 4.49 -2.19
CA MET A 203 15.89 3.89 -0.98
C MET A 203 15.93 2.37 -1.08
N VAL A 204 16.25 1.68 0.01
CA VAL A 204 16.23 0.22 0.10
C VAL A 204 15.16 -0.20 1.10
N PHE A 205 14.23 -1.03 0.66
CA PHE A 205 13.10 -1.54 1.44
C PHE A 205 13.32 -3.02 1.71
N GLY A 206 13.27 -3.42 2.98
CA GLY A 206 13.20 -4.83 3.34
C GLY A 206 11.85 -5.44 2.93
N ALA A 207 11.82 -6.75 2.70
CA ALA A 207 10.61 -7.43 2.22
C ALA A 207 9.41 -7.37 3.19
N MET A 208 9.66 -7.15 4.48
CA MET A 208 8.67 -6.98 5.53
C MET A 208 8.33 -5.52 5.84
N THR A 209 8.88 -4.55 5.11
CA THR A 209 8.41 -3.16 5.21
C THR A 209 6.91 -3.12 4.95
N SER A 210 6.16 -2.59 5.93
CA SER A 210 4.71 -2.44 5.80
C SER A 210 4.36 -1.46 4.69
N LEU A 211 3.20 -1.63 4.05
CA LEU A 211 2.80 -0.73 2.97
C LEU A 211 2.58 0.70 3.46
N VAL A 212 2.21 0.92 4.73
CA VAL A 212 2.14 2.28 5.31
C VAL A 212 3.52 2.93 5.49
N ASP A 213 4.56 2.15 5.83
CA ASP A 213 5.92 2.68 5.94
C ASP A 213 6.52 2.89 4.54
N ALA A 214 6.21 2.00 3.58
CA ALA A 214 6.58 2.17 2.17
C ALA A 214 5.89 3.41 1.57
N GLU A 215 4.60 3.62 1.85
CA GLU A 215 3.85 4.82 1.48
C GLU A 215 4.55 6.08 2.00
N LYS A 216 4.84 6.17 3.29
CA LYS A 216 5.55 7.32 3.87
C LYS A 216 6.86 7.63 3.16
N ALA A 217 7.65 6.60 2.85
CA ALA A 217 8.93 6.76 2.18
C ALA A 217 8.76 7.21 0.72
N LEU A 218 7.92 6.51 -0.06
CA LEU A 218 7.73 6.75 -1.50
C LEU A 218 6.98 8.05 -1.78
N SER A 219 6.06 8.47 -0.91
CA SER A 219 5.34 9.75 -1.02
C SER A 219 6.28 10.96 -1.01
N ARG A 220 7.47 10.84 -0.38
CA ARG A 220 8.50 11.90 -0.41
C ARG A 220 9.16 12.07 -1.78
N MET A 221 9.05 11.07 -2.67
CA MET A 221 9.65 11.14 -4.01
C MET A 221 8.75 11.90 -5.00
N HIS A 222 7.43 11.72 -4.93
CA HIS A 222 6.50 12.40 -5.86
C HIS A 222 5.05 12.42 -5.34
N PRO A 223 4.29 13.52 -5.51
CA PRO A 223 2.87 13.59 -5.10
C PRO A 223 1.97 12.51 -5.73
N HIS A 224 2.28 12.07 -6.95
CA HIS A 224 1.53 10.97 -7.58
C HIS A 224 1.73 9.61 -6.89
N LEU A 225 2.89 9.36 -6.28
CA LEU A 225 3.11 8.15 -5.48
C LEU A 225 2.27 8.19 -4.21
N ALA A 226 2.20 9.36 -3.57
CA ALA A 226 1.34 9.58 -2.42
C ALA A 226 -0.13 9.27 -2.74
N GLU A 227 -0.65 9.83 -3.84
CA GLU A 227 -2.04 9.58 -4.24
C GLU A 227 -2.30 8.12 -4.63
N LEU A 228 -1.36 7.46 -5.32
CA LEU A 228 -1.52 6.06 -5.69
C LEU A 228 -1.58 5.14 -4.46
N LEU A 229 -0.67 5.36 -3.49
CA LEU A 229 -0.52 4.50 -2.32
C LEU A 229 -1.58 4.78 -1.25
N ARG A 230 -2.05 6.03 -1.12
CA ARG A 230 -3.21 6.37 -0.29
C ARG A 230 -4.45 5.54 -0.66
N ARG A 231 -4.63 5.26 -1.96
CA ARG A 231 -5.72 4.46 -2.53
C ARG A 231 -5.43 2.95 -2.58
N PHE A 232 -4.32 2.50 -1.99
CA PHE A 232 -3.98 1.09 -1.92
C PHE A 232 -4.74 0.42 -0.76
N GLY A 233 -5.89 -0.20 -1.08
CA GLY A 233 -6.76 -0.81 -0.07
C GLY A 233 -7.21 0.20 1.00
N GLY A 234 -7.71 -0.32 2.13
CA GLY A 234 -7.88 0.47 3.36
C GLY A 234 -6.58 0.53 4.17
N GLU A 235 -6.49 1.48 5.11
CA GLU A 235 -5.32 1.63 5.98
C GLU A 235 -5.01 0.35 6.78
N GLN A 236 -6.03 -0.42 7.16
CA GLN A 236 -5.91 -1.71 7.86
C GLN A 236 -5.19 -2.75 7.00
N ILE A 237 -5.39 -2.72 5.68
CA ILE A 237 -4.65 -3.55 4.73
C ILE A 237 -3.22 -3.03 4.59
N ARG A 238 -2.99 -1.72 4.54
CA ARG A 238 -1.64 -1.15 4.43
C ARG A 238 -0.79 -1.35 5.68
N ASN A 239 -1.42 -1.38 6.85
CA ASN A 239 -0.79 -1.62 8.14
C ASN A 239 -0.22 -3.04 8.27
N ALA A 240 -0.88 -4.03 7.65
CA ALA A 240 -0.49 -5.43 7.70
C ALA A 240 0.29 -5.88 6.45
N GLY A 241 -0.15 -5.48 5.26
CA GLY A 241 0.48 -5.83 3.99
C GLY A 241 1.92 -5.34 3.91
N THR A 242 2.77 -6.08 3.21
CA THR A 242 4.19 -5.73 3.06
C THR A 242 4.56 -5.51 1.60
N LEU A 243 5.58 -4.67 1.37
CA LEU A 243 6.11 -4.38 0.04
C LEU A 243 6.62 -5.66 -0.63
N GLY A 244 7.41 -6.47 0.08
CA GLY A 244 7.91 -7.74 -0.46
C GLY A 244 6.80 -8.75 -0.72
N GLY A 245 5.77 -8.80 0.12
CA GLY A 245 4.60 -9.66 -0.10
C GLY A 245 3.80 -9.24 -1.33
N ASN A 246 3.65 -7.94 -1.57
CA ASN A 246 2.99 -7.42 -2.75
C ASN A 246 3.74 -7.76 -4.04
N ILE A 247 5.07 -7.62 -4.04
CA ILE A 247 5.93 -7.99 -5.18
C ILE A 247 5.92 -9.50 -5.39
N ALA A 248 6.15 -10.30 -4.36
CA ALA A 248 6.20 -11.75 -4.45
C ALA A 248 4.87 -12.37 -4.92
N ASN A 249 3.73 -11.73 -4.64
CA ASN A 249 2.42 -12.14 -5.16
C ASN A 249 2.36 -12.08 -6.70
N GLY A 250 2.98 -11.06 -7.32
CA GLY A 250 3.00 -10.88 -8.77
C GLY A 250 1.62 -10.79 -9.41
N SER A 251 0.70 -10.07 -8.75
CA SER A 251 -0.64 -9.82 -9.27
C SER A 251 -0.57 -8.88 -10.49
N PRO A 252 -1.24 -9.20 -11.63
CA PRO A 252 -1.22 -8.35 -12.83
C PRO A 252 -1.86 -6.97 -12.63
N ILE A 253 -2.73 -6.86 -11.64
CA ILE A 253 -3.56 -5.70 -11.28
C ILE A 253 -3.00 -4.98 -10.04
N GLY A 254 -1.78 -5.30 -9.62
CA GLY A 254 -1.12 -4.63 -8.50
C GLY A 254 -0.76 -3.18 -8.86
N ASP A 255 -0.94 -2.26 -7.91
CA ASP A 255 -0.66 -0.83 -8.09
C ASP A 255 0.82 -0.49 -7.88
N LEU A 256 1.46 -1.15 -6.93
CA LEU A 256 2.84 -0.87 -6.55
C LEU A 256 3.88 -1.37 -7.59
N PRO A 257 3.74 -2.55 -8.23
CA PRO A 257 4.74 -3.00 -9.19
C PRO A 257 4.92 -2.07 -10.41
N PRO A 258 3.87 -1.56 -11.09
CA PRO A 258 4.03 -0.57 -12.15
C PRO A 258 4.79 0.69 -11.66
N ALA A 259 4.49 1.16 -10.45
CA ALA A 259 5.19 2.31 -9.88
C ALA A 259 6.68 2.06 -9.66
N LEU A 260 7.02 0.90 -9.10
CA LEU A 260 8.41 0.52 -8.86
C LEU A 260 9.17 0.23 -10.17
N ILE A 261 8.52 -0.33 -11.19
CA ILE A 261 9.10 -0.51 -12.52
C ILE A 261 9.40 0.86 -13.15
N ALA A 262 8.45 1.81 -13.10
CA ALA A 262 8.66 3.16 -13.62
C ALA A 262 9.76 3.94 -12.87
N LEU A 263 10.03 3.59 -11.61
CA LEU A 263 11.16 4.13 -10.83
C LEU A 263 12.50 3.41 -11.11
N GLY A 264 12.51 2.34 -11.90
CA GLY A 264 13.72 1.55 -12.17
C GLY A 264 14.16 0.68 -10.99
N ALA A 265 13.21 0.16 -10.21
CA ALA A 265 13.51 -0.64 -9.04
C ALA A 265 14.20 -1.97 -9.37
N THR A 266 15.07 -2.42 -8.47
CA THR A 266 15.77 -3.71 -8.53
C THR A 266 15.33 -4.56 -7.33
N VAL A 267 15.11 -5.86 -7.53
CA VAL A 267 14.77 -6.80 -6.46
C VAL A 267 15.97 -7.67 -6.13
N THR A 268 16.25 -7.83 -4.83
CA THR A 268 17.24 -8.78 -4.31
C THR A 268 16.54 -10.04 -3.88
N LEU A 269 16.94 -11.16 -4.48
CA LEU A 269 16.50 -12.49 -4.11
C LEU A 269 17.60 -13.20 -3.32
N ARG A 270 17.20 -13.94 -2.29
CA ARG A 270 18.12 -14.70 -1.44
C ARG A 270 17.71 -16.16 -1.33
N CYS A 271 18.68 -17.05 -1.44
CA CYS A 271 18.56 -18.48 -1.13
C CYS A 271 19.79 -18.90 -0.30
N GLN A 272 19.59 -19.37 0.93
CA GLN A 272 20.69 -19.62 1.87
C GLN A 272 21.65 -18.43 1.98
N ASP A 273 22.92 -18.57 1.60
CA ASP A 273 23.92 -17.51 1.64
C ASP A 273 24.03 -16.73 0.31
N GLU A 274 23.45 -17.27 -0.77
CA GLU A 274 23.49 -16.67 -2.09
C GLU A 274 22.47 -15.54 -2.23
N ARG A 275 22.90 -14.46 -2.87
CA ARG A 275 22.05 -13.34 -3.28
C ARG A 275 22.21 -13.10 -4.77
N ARG A 276 21.09 -12.79 -5.42
CA ARG A 276 21.09 -12.27 -6.80
C ARG A 276 20.14 -11.11 -6.92
N GLU A 277 20.49 -10.21 -7.83
CA GLU A 277 19.70 -9.03 -8.14
C GLU A 277 19.20 -9.09 -9.58
N LEU A 278 18.00 -8.55 -9.81
CA LEU A 278 17.44 -8.37 -11.13
C LEU A 278 16.51 -7.15 -11.17
N PRO A 279 16.39 -6.47 -12.32
CA PRO A 279 15.36 -5.46 -12.54
C PRO A 279 13.96 -6.01 -12.20
N LEU A 280 13.14 -5.22 -11.53
CA LEU A 280 11.84 -5.68 -11.02
C LEU A 280 10.92 -6.15 -12.16
N GLU A 281 10.97 -5.55 -13.34
CA GLU A 281 10.18 -5.96 -14.49
C GLU A 281 10.54 -7.38 -14.98
N LYS A 282 11.78 -7.82 -14.78
CA LYS A 282 12.24 -9.18 -15.14
C LYS A 282 11.84 -10.23 -14.10
N PHE A 283 11.43 -9.81 -12.91
CA PHE A 283 10.96 -10.71 -11.87
C PHE A 283 9.62 -11.35 -12.21
N PHE A 284 8.76 -10.69 -12.99
CA PHE A 284 7.45 -11.21 -13.38
C PHE A 284 7.53 -11.94 -14.73
N ILE A 285 7.46 -13.28 -14.72
CA ILE A 285 7.58 -14.10 -15.93
C ILE A 285 6.22 -14.27 -16.62
N ALA A 286 5.21 -14.64 -15.85
CA ALA A 286 3.85 -14.88 -16.33
C ALA A 286 2.84 -14.68 -15.19
N TYR A 287 1.55 -14.86 -15.49
CA TYR A 287 0.50 -14.76 -14.48
C TYR A 287 0.82 -15.63 -13.26
N LYS A 288 0.96 -14.99 -12.08
CA LYS A 288 1.29 -15.64 -10.80
C LYS A 288 2.59 -16.48 -10.85
N ARG A 289 3.49 -16.24 -11.80
CA ARG A 289 4.80 -16.90 -11.91
C ARG A 289 5.93 -15.87 -11.90
N GLN A 290 6.80 -15.98 -10.92
CA GLN A 290 7.95 -15.09 -10.75
C GLN A 290 9.27 -15.84 -10.99
N ASP A 291 10.33 -15.09 -11.30
CA ASP A 291 11.70 -15.62 -11.36
C ASP A 291 12.20 -15.88 -9.93
N ARG A 292 11.82 -17.03 -9.38
CA ARG A 292 12.27 -17.53 -8.07
C ARG A 292 12.68 -19.00 -8.16
N ARG A 293 13.87 -19.31 -7.68
CA ARG A 293 14.34 -20.69 -7.48
C ARG A 293 13.68 -21.30 -6.23
N PRO A 294 13.57 -22.64 -6.12
CA PRO A 294 13.14 -23.26 -4.87
C PRO A 294 14.00 -22.79 -3.69
N GLY A 295 13.34 -22.43 -2.57
CA GLY A 295 14.02 -21.89 -1.38
C GLY A 295 14.45 -20.42 -1.49
N GLU A 296 14.18 -19.74 -2.61
CA GLU A 296 14.55 -18.34 -2.84
C GLU A 296 13.41 -17.39 -2.48
N PHE A 297 13.69 -16.32 -1.74
CA PHE A 297 12.71 -15.32 -1.31
C PHE A 297 13.17 -13.90 -1.67
N VAL A 298 12.21 -12.96 -1.73
CA VAL A 298 12.50 -11.53 -1.85
C VAL A 298 13.08 -11.06 -0.52
N GLU A 299 14.34 -10.63 -0.50
CA GLU A 299 15.00 -10.08 0.69
C GLU A 299 14.75 -8.56 0.78
N SER A 300 15.00 -7.85 -0.32
CA SER A 300 14.87 -6.40 -0.36
C SER A 300 14.59 -5.87 -1.76
N VAL A 301 14.17 -4.61 -1.85
CA VAL A 301 13.89 -3.88 -3.08
C VAL A 301 14.59 -2.53 -3.03
N ARG A 302 15.43 -2.26 -4.01
CA ARG A 302 16.14 -1.00 -4.18
C ARG A 302 15.37 -0.13 -5.17
N VAL A 303 15.02 1.09 -4.76
CA VAL A 303 14.28 2.07 -5.57
C VAL A 303 15.16 3.30 -5.77
N PRO A 304 15.64 3.56 -7.00
CA PRO A 304 16.37 4.78 -7.33
C PRO A 304 15.58 6.04 -6.95
N LYS A 305 16.27 7.10 -6.50
CA LYS A 305 15.64 8.41 -6.35
C LYS A 305 15.30 8.99 -7.72
N LEU A 306 14.21 9.75 -7.81
CA LEU A 306 13.86 10.48 -9.03
C LEU A 306 14.82 11.65 -9.23
N GLY A 307 15.30 11.85 -10.45
CA GLY A 307 16.07 13.03 -10.82
C GLY A 307 15.20 14.28 -10.78
N GLY A 308 15.77 15.43 -10.43
CA GLY A 308 15.03 16.69 -10.25
C GLY A 308 14.35 17.22 -11.52
N ALA A 309 14.73 16.74 -12.70
CA ALA A 309 14.14 17.10 -13.99
C ALA A 309 13.23 16.01 -14.59
N SER A 310 13.10 14.84 -13.92
CA SER A 310 12.31 13.73 -14.45
C SER A 310 10.82 14.06 -14.34
N LEU A 311 10.08 13.95 -15.43
CA LEU A 311 8.61 14.00 -15.39
C LEU A 311 8.09 12.67 -14.89
N PHE A 312 7.17 12.69 -13.93
CA PHE A 312 6.60 11.49 -13.34
C PHE A 312 5.09 11.60 -13.19
N HIS A 313 4.38 10.52 -13.48
CA HIS A 313 2.93 10.46 -13.34
C HIS A 313 2.49 9.07 -12.91
N ALA A 314 1.62 8.99 -11.91
CA ALA A 314 0.90 7.77 -11.57
C ALA A 314 -0.61 8.03 -11.55
N SER A 315 -1.37 7.07 -12.08
CA SER A 315 -2.82 7.09 -12.07
C SER A 315 -3.40 5.68 -11.93
N LYS A 316 -4.48 5.60 -11.15
CA LYS A 316 -5.27 4.40 -10.93
C LYS A 316 -6.73 4.64 -11.32
N VAL A 317 -7.26 3.74 -12.15
CA VAL A 317 -8.67 3.69 -12.56
C VAL A 317 -9.29 2.41 -12.04
N SER A 318 -10.41 2.56 -11.32
CA SER A 318 -11.19 1.50 -10.68
C SER A 318 -12.67 1.90 -10.64
N LYS A 319 -13.58 0.98 -10.28
CA LYS A 319 -15.02 1.27 -10.24
C LYS A 319 -15.38 2.17 -9.06
N ARG A 320 -14.74 1.97 -7.92
CA ARG A 320 -14.78 2.86 -6.76
C ARG A 320 -13.44 3.57 -6.61
N PHE A 321 -13.47 4.80 -6.10
CA PHE A 321 -12.26 5.62 -5.95
C PHE A 321 -11.28 4.97 -4.95
N ASP A 322 -11.75 4.64 -3.75
CA ASP A 322 -10.97 3.95 -2.71
C ASP A 322 -11.32 2.46 -2.60
N GLU A 323 -10.44 1.69 -1.96
CA GLU A 323 -10.64 0.26 -1.66
C GLU A 323 -11.11 -0.59 -2.87
N ASP A 324 -10.54 -0.35 -4.04
CA ASP A 324 -10.91 -1.13 -5.22
C ASP A 324 -9.68 -1.60 -5.96
N ILE A 325 -9.86 -2.72 -6.64
CA ILE A 325 -8.84 -3.32 -7.47
C ILE A 325 -8.81 -2.57 -8.80
N SER A 326 -7.61 -2.23 -9.25
CA SER A 326 -7.42 -1.48 -10.49
C SER A 326 -8.00 -2.21 -11.69
N ALA A 327 -8.79 -1.48 -12.47
CA ALA A 327 -9.03 -1.81 -13.87
C ALA A 327 -7.75 -1.51 -14.66
N VAL A 328 -7.19 -0.32 -14.51
CA VAL A 328 -5.90 0.08 -15.12
C VAL A 328 -5.11 0.91 -14.12
N CYS A 329 -3.85 0.57 -13.93
CA CYS A 329 -2.87 1.41 -13.26
C CYS A 329 -1.81 1.79 -14.31
N GLY A 330 -1.56 3.08 -14.51
CA GLY A 330 -0.52 3.58 -15.42
C GLY A 330 0.47 4.44 -14.64
N VAL A 331 1.76 4.12 -14.76
CA VAL A 331 2.83 4.88 -14.12
C VAL A 331 3.95 5.16 -15.12
N PHE A 332 4.26 6.44 -15.29
CA PHE A 332 5.10 6.94 -16.36
C PHE A 332 6.25 7.76 -15.80
N ARG A 333 7.44 7.55 -16.36
CA ARG A 333 8.62 8.37 -16.12
C ARG A 333 9.18 8.80 -17.47
N LEU A 334 9.59 10.05 -17.59
CA LEU A 334 10.20 10.59 -18.79
C LEU A 334 11.34 11.53 -18.40
N GLU A 335 12.46 11.41 -19.09
CA GLU A 335 13.59 12.34 -19.00
C GLU A 335 13.87 12.96 -20.36
N ARG A 336 14.45 14.16 -20.34
CA ARG A 336 14.78 14.92 -21.52
C ARG A 336 16.27 15.25 -21.54
N ASP A 337 16.86 15.26 -22.72
CA ASP A 337 18.22 15.69 -22.94
C ASP A 337 18.36 17.23 -22.95
N ALA A 338 19.59 17.72 -23.14
CA ALA A 338 19.89 19.14 -23.22
C ALA A 338 19.22 19.88 -24.41
N LYS A 339 18.62 19.16 -25.36
CA LYS A 339 17.87 19.70 -26.51
C LYS A 339 16.36 19.58 -26.32
N ASP A 340 15.91 19.31 -25.08
CA ASP A 340 14.52 19.10 -24.70
C ASP A 340 13.84 17.92 -25.44
N ARG A 341 14.63 16.94 -25.87
CA ARG A 341 14.15 15.71 -26.50
C ARG A 341 14.13 14.57 -25.52
N ILE A 342 13.14 13.69 -25.64
CA ILE A 342 12.97 12.53 -24.78
C ILE A 342 14.13 11.56 -25.01
N ASN A 343 14.98 11.34 -24.00
CA ASN A 343 16.10 10.41 -24.07
C ASN A 343 15.83 9.12 -23.27
N GLU A 344 15.04 9.21 -22.21
CA GLU A 344 14.54 8.06 -21.46
C GLU A 344 13.03 8.16 -21.26
N VAL A 345 12.35 7.02 -21.38
CA VAL A 345 10.93 6.91 -21.05
C VAL A 345 10.64 5.51 -20.52
N CYS A 346 9.79 5.43 -19.49
CA CYS A 346 9.22 4.20 -19.01
C CYS A 346 7.71 4.38 -18.89
N LEU A 347 6.95 3.54 -19.61
CA LEU A 347 5.49 3.49 -19.58
C LEU A 347 5.03 2.16 -18.99
N ALA A 348 4.90 2.08 -17.67
CA ALA A 348 4.53 0.86 -16.97
C ALA A 348 3.03 0.79 -16.67
N TYR A 349 2.42 -0.37 -16.93
CA TYR A 349 1.00 -0.60 -16.71
C TYR A 349 0.72 -1.84 -15.86
N GLY A 350 -0.31 -1.74 -15.02
CA GLY A 350 -1.00 -2.84 -14.36
C GLY A 350 -2.42 -3.00 -14.91
N GLY A 351 -2.93 -4.22 -14.97
CA GLY A 351 -4.26 -4.56 -15.50
C GLY A 351 -4.34 -4.60 -17.03
N MET A 352 -3.20 -4.49 -17.73
CA MET A 352 -3.12 -4.51 -19.20
C MET A 352 -2.52 -5.81 -19.77
N ALA A 353 -1.93 -6.65 -18.93
CA ALA A 353 -1.33 -7.93 -19.31
C ALA A 353 -1.37 -8.94 -18.15
N ALA A 354 -0.88 -10.15 -18.39
CA ALA A 354 -0.74 -11.22 -17.38
C ALA A 354 0.23 -10.86 -16.23
N THR A 355 1.06 -9.84 -16.41
CA THR A 355 2.00 -9.29 -15.43
C THR A 355 1.99 -7.76 -15.51
N PRO A 356 2.48 -7.05 -14.47
CA PRO A 356 2.89 -5.66 -14.63
C PRO A 356 3.91 -5.54 -15.77
N LYS A 357 3.65 -4.68 -16.75
CA LYS A 357 4.39 -4.69 -18.02
C LYS A 357 4.60 -3.27 -18.57
N ARG A 358 5.77 -3.06 -19.19
CA ARG A 358 6.12 -1.85 -19.95
C ARG A 358 5.53 -1.86 -21.36
N ALA A 359 5.17 -0.70 -21.87
CA ALA A 359 4.68 -0.50 -23.22
C ALA A 359 5.83 -0.13 -24.18
N LEU A 360 6.63 -1.12 -24.59
CA LEU A 360 7.87 -0.90 -25.32
C LEU A 360 7.67 -0.28 -26.71
N HIS A 361 6.60 -0.65 -27.42
CA HIS A 361 6.29 -0.04 -28.72
C HIS A 361 5.91 1.43 -28.56
N ALA A 362 5.06 1.75 -27.58
CA ALA A 362 4.71 3.13 -27.25
C ALA A 362 5.92 3.96 -26.78
N GLU A 363 6.77 3.42 -25.91
CA GLU A 363 8.04 4.03 -25.49
C GLU A 363 8.93 4.36 -26.71
N ALA A 364 9.07 3.43 -27.65
CA ALA A 364 9.88 3.62 -28.86
C ALA A 364 9.38 4.78 -29.75
N THR A 365 8.09 5.09 -29.76
CA THR A 365 7.55 6.25 -30.50
C THR A 365 7.93 7.60 -29.91
N LEU A 366 8.33 7.63 -28.63
CA LEU A 366 8.64 8.85 -27.88
C LEU A 366 10.14 9.17 -27.91
N ILE A 367 11.01 8.16 -27.92
CA ILE A 367 12.47 8.38 -27.92
C ILE A 367 12.90 9.30 -29.08
N GLY A 368 13.68 10.32 -28.75
CA GLY A 368 14.22 11.32 -29.67
C GLY A 368 13.22 12.40 -30.12
N GLN A 369 11.96 12.34 -29.67
CA GLN A 369 10.92 13.32 -29.95
C GLN A 369 10.88 14.43 -28.90
N GLU A 370 10.27 15.56 -29.25
CA GLU A 370 9.86 16.59 -28.29
C GLU A 370 8.59 16.13 -27.55
N TRP A 371 8.53 16.33 -26.23
CA TRP A 371 7.36 15.98 -25.44
C TRP A 371 6.21 16.96 -25.68
N SER A 372 5.11 16.44 -26.21
CA SER A 372 3.91 17.22 -26.58
C SER A 372 2.67 16.32 -26.56
N GLU A 373 1.47 16.93 -26.57
CA GLU A 373 0.22 16.19 -26.73
C GLU A 373 0.20 15.33 -28.00
N ALA A 374 0.76 15.83 -29.11
CA ALA A 374 0.87 15.08 -30.35
C ALA A 374 1.80 13.86 -30.23
N ALA A 375 2.90 13.96 -29.48
CA ALA A 375 3.77 12.83 -29.19
C ALA A 375 3.06 11.78 -28.31
N ALA A 376 2.35 12.24 -27.28
CA ALA A 376 1.56 11.37 -26.41
C ALA A 376 0.41 10.66 -27.15
N GLU A 377 -0.23 11.32 -28.12
CA GLU A 377 -1.27 10.69 -28.96
C GLU A 377 -0.71 9.54 -29.80
N ARG A 378 0.45 9.74 -30.45
CA ARG A 378 1.12 8.66 -31.21
C ARG A 378 1.46 7.47 -30.32
N ALA A 379 2.03 7.74 -29.15
CA ALA A 379 2.36 6.72 -28.18
C ALA A 379 1.11 6.01 -27.64
N ALA A 380 0.00 6.73 -27.45
CA ALA A 380 -1.26 6.15 -27.01
C ALA A 380 -1.81 5.16 -28.05
N VAL A 381 -1.79 5.50 -29.34
CA VAL A 381 -2.19 4.57 -30.41
C VAL A 381 -1.30 3.32 -30.42
N ALA A 382 0.02 3.49 -30.25
CA ALA A 382 0.97 2.39 -30.24
C ALA A 382 0.77 1.37 -29.09
N LEU A 383 0.02 1.72 -28.03
CA LEU A 383 -0.32 0.79 -26.94
C LEU A 383 -1.05 -0.48 -27.43
N GLU A 384 -1.74 -0.42 -28.58
CA GLU A 384 -2.40 -1.57 -29.20
C GLU A 384 -1.42 -2.66 -29.64
N HIS A 385 -0.15 -2.31 -29.87
CA HIS A 385 0.92 -3.28 -30.16
C HIS A 385 1.58 -3.84 -28.89
N ASP A 386 1.35 -3.22 -27.74
CA ASP A 386 1.94 -3.63 -26.46
C ASP A 386 1.02 -4.54 -25.65
N PHE A 387 -0.29 -4.39 -25.78
CA PHE A 387 -1.26 -5.01 -24.88
C PHE A 387 -2.46 -5.61 -25.60
N GLU A 388 -2.86 -6.79 -25.11
CA GLU A 388 -4.13 -7.45 -25.40
C GLU A 388 -4.84 -7.73 -24.05
N PRO A 389 -5.49 -6.71 -23.45
CA PRO A 389 -6.11 -6.85 -22.14
C PRO A 389 -7.32 -7.80 -22.18
N LEU A 390 -7.58 -8.48 -21.07
CA LEU A 390 -8.73 -9.40 -20.93
C LEU A 390 -10.00 -8.67 -20.45
N ASP A 391 -11.16 -9.21 -20.82
CA ASP A 391 -12.43 -8.89 -20.19
C ASP A 391 -12.53 -9.57 -18.81
N ASP A 392 -12.93 -8.84 -17.77
CA ASP A 392 -13.28 -9.43 -16.48
C ASP A 392 -14.33 -8.58 -15.72
N TRP A 393 -14.62 -8.99 -14.47
CA TRP A 393 -15.56 -8.29 -13.58
C TRP A 393 -15.17 -6.84 -13.25
N ARG A 394 -13.93 -6.43 -13.49
CA ARG A 394 -13.44 -5.07 -13.18
C ARG A 394 -13.61 -4.15 -14.39
N ALA A 395 -13.29 -4.63 -15.59
CA ALA A 395 -13.42 -3.86 -16.82
C ALA A 395 -13.33 -4.74 -18.06
N SER A 396 -13.97 -4.28 -19.14
CA SER A 396 -13.77 -4.87 -20.47
C SER A 396 -12.40 -4.51 -21.05
N ALA A 397 -11.88 -5.36 -21.93
CA ALA A 397 -10.65 -5.18 -22.69
C ALA A 397 -10.63 -3.82 -23.41
N ARG A 398 -11.72 -3.48 -24.10
CA ARG A 398 -11.87 -2.20 -24.81
C ARG A 398 -11.81 -1.00 -23.85
N TYR A 399 -12.46 -1.11 -22.69
CA TYR A 399 -12.42 -0.03 -21.68
C TYR A 399 -11.01 0.14 -21.11
N ARG A 400 -10.33 -0.97 -20.80
CA ARG A 400 -8.94 -0.98 -20.33
C ARG A 400 -8.00 -0.27 -21.31
N MET A 401 -8.06 -0.65 -22.59
CA MET A 401 -7.24 0.00 -23.63
C MET A 401 -7.52 1.50 -23.72
N ARG A 402 -8.79 1.90 -23.79
CA ARG A 402 -9.16 3.32 -23.85
C ARG A 402 -8.68 4.10 -22.61
N CYS A 403 -8.80 3.50 -21.41
CA CYS A 403 -8.28 4.10 -20.18
C CYS A 403 -6.76 4.24 -20.23
N ALA A 404 -6.02 3.20 -20.62
CA ALA A 404 -4.56 3.24 -20.70
C ALA A 404 -4.06 4.34 -21.63
N GLN A 405 -4.69 4.49 -22.80
CA GLN A 405 -4.44 5.58 -23.76
C GLN A 405 -4.75 6.96 -23.16
N ASN A 406 -5.90 7.11 -22.49
CA ASN A 406 -6.29 8.37 -21.88
C ASN A 406 -5.43 8.76 -20.68
N LEU A 407 -4.86 7.82 -19.94
CA LEU A 407 -3.89 8.11 -18.88
C LEU A 407 -2.63 8.74 -19.47
N LEU A 408 -2.16 8.26 -20.63
CA LEU A 408 -1.01 8.86 -21.31
C LEU A 408 -1.30 10.26 -21.85
N ARG A 409 -2.49 10.48 -22.40
CA ARG A 409 -2.98 11.82 -22.78
C ARG A 409 -3.04 12.76 -21.58
N ARG A 410 -3.57 12.29 -20.44
CA ARG A 410 -3.60 13.06 -19.20
C ARG A 410 -2.19 13.43 -18.73
N PHE A 411 -1.24 12.51 -18.82
CA PHE A 411 0.15 12.80 -18.47
C PHE A 411 0.72 13.96 -19.31
N ALA A 412 0.45 13.97 -20.61
CA ALA A 412 0.85 15.09 -21.47
C ALA A 412 0.17 16.40 -21.07
N ILE A 413 -1.16 16.40 -20.85
CA ILE A 413 -1.88 17.60 -20.43
C ILE A 413 -1.34 18.14 -19.10
N GLU A 414 -1.17 17.28 -18.09
CA GLU A 414 -0.69 17.68 -16.75
C GLU A 414 0.75 18.21 -16.76
N THR A 415 1.57 17.85 -17.76
CA THR A 415 2.99 18.28 -17.84
C THR A 415 3.28 19.35 -18.89
N CYS A 416 2.44 19.48 -19.93
CA CYS A 416 2.54 20.52 -20.94
C CYS A 416 1.66 21.74 -20.62
N ALA A 417 0.56 21.55 -19.89
CA ALA A 417 -0.40 22.59 -19.51
C ALA A 417 -0.83 22.42 -18.04
N PRO A 418 0.09 22.63 -17.07
CA PRO A 418 -0.10 22.27 -15.66
C PRO A 418 -1.28 22.96 -14.96
N ASP A 419 -1.77 24.09 -15.50
CA ASP A 419 -2.94 24.80 -14.97
C ASP A 419 -4.29 24.15 -15.37
N THR A 420 -4.26 23.13 -16.23
CA THR A 420 -5.46 22.42 -16.67
C THR A 420 -5.95 21.45 -15.61
N ALA A 421 -7.16 21.64 -15.09
CA ALA A 421 -7.78 20.70 -14.18
C ALA A 421 -8.19 19.40 -14.91
N THR A 422 -7.53 18.29 -14.62
CA THR A 422 -7.76 16.97 -15.26
C THR A 422 -8.35 15.91 -14.32
N ARG A 423 -8.50 16.25 -13.04
CA ARG A 423 -8.88 15.35 -11.95
C ARG A 423 -10.12 15.86 -11.22
N ILE A 424 -11.00 14.93 -10.85
CA ILE A 424 -12.32 15.22 -10.25
C ILE A 424 -12.33 14.92 -8.75
N ALA A 425 -11.42 14.07 -8.26
CA ALA A 425 -11.33 13.65 -6.87
C ALA A 425 -9.88 13.39 -6.44
N GLY A 426 -9.67 13.38 -5.12
CA GLY A 426 -8.38 13.17 -4.46
C GLY A 426 -7.56 14.46 -4.30
N PRO A 427 -6.47 14.40 -3.50
CA PRO A 427 -5.56 15.52 -3.25
C PRO A 427 -5.08 16.25 -4.51
N LEU A 428 -4.84 15.50 -5.60
CA LEU A 428 -4.37 16.05 -6.88
C LEU A 428 -5.47 16.71 -7.73
N ALA A 429 -6.74 16.65 -7.32
CA ALA A 429 -7.83 17.36 -8.01
C ALA A 429 -7.89 18.85 -7.64
N ARG A 430 -7.25 19.25 -6.55
CA ARG A 430 -7.12 20.66 -6.20
C ARG A 430 -5.92 21.20 -6.98
N PRO A 431 -6.10 22.18 -7.90
CA PRO A 431 -4.96 22.79 -8.55
C PRO A 431 -4.01 23.31 -7.47
N HIS A 432 -2.71 23.11 -7.65
CA HIS A 432 -1.69 23.65 -6.75
C HIS A 432 -1.95 25.15 -6.59
N LEU A 433 -2.57 25.55 -5.48
CA LEU A 433 -2.64 26.94 -5.05
C LEU A 433 -1.24 27.29 -4.54
N SER A 434 -0.30 27.47 -5.48
CA SER A 434 0.98 28.11 -5.21
C SER A 434 0.71 29.57 -4.84
N GLY A 435 0.79 29.87 -3.54
CA GLY A 435 0.92 31.24 -3.01
C GLY A 435 -0.38 32.03 -2.90
N GLY A 436 -1.01 32.03 -1.72
CA GLY A 436 -2.07 32.97 -1.37
C GLY A 436 -3.04 32.39 -0.35
N SER A 437 -3.32 33.14 0.72
CA SER A 437 -4.07 32.70 1.90
C SER A 437 -5.31 31.86 1.60
N ALA A 438 -5.49 30.78 2.37
CA ALA A 438 -6.72 30.02 2.44
C ALA A 438 -7.92 30.95 2.69
N ARG A 439 -8.77 31.12 1.67
CA ARG A 439 -10.16 31.49 1.86
C ARG A 439 -11.02 30.28 1.56
N ALA A 440 -11.74 29.83 2.57
CA ALA A 440 -12.74 28.78 2.48
C ALA A 440 -13.70 29.07 1.32
N ALA A 441 -13.85 28.11 0.40
CA ALA A 441 -14.95 28.13 -0.55
C ALA A 441 -16.27 27.86 0.23
N PRO A 442 -17.33 28.65 0.01
CA PRO A 442 -18.58 28.46 0.73
C PRO A 442 -19.27 27.19 0.26
N SER A 443 -19.88 26.48 1.22
CA SER A 443 -20.77 25.36 1.03
C SER A 443 -21.82 25.68 -0.03
N ARG A 444 -21.80 24.97 -1.17
CA ARG A 444 -22.95 24.93 -2.07
C ARG A 444 -23.95 23.94 -1.47
N GLY A 445 -24.95 24.48 -0.78
CA GLY A 445 -26.15 23.74 -0.43
C GLY A 445 -26.96 23.43 -1.70
N LEU A 446 -27.50 22.22 -1.73
CA LEU A 446 -28.86 21.89 -2.11
C LEU A 446 -29.27 20.61 -1.35
#